data_AF-A0A949CHW3-F1
#
_entry.id   AF-A0A949CHW3-F1
#
_cell.length_a   1.000
_cell.length_b   1.000
_cell.length_c   1.000
_cell.angle_alpha   90.00
_cell.angle_beta   90.00
_cell.angle_gamma   90.00
#
_symmetry.space_group_name_H-M   'P 1'
#
loop_
_entity.id
_entity.type
_entity.pdbx_description
1 polymer ?
#
loop_
_entity_poly.entity_id
_entity_poly.type
_entity_poly.pdbx_seq_one_letter_code
_entity_poly.pdbx_strand_id
1 'polypeptide(L)'
;MGKLVELDRFILIPGEDILQETIDQALGPGGRLRAELTTHQNRNVTVTVWVYPDSFQVFRTLKERLFPEGFLCAARPLPFDIPIGASPHGSSSTAQ
;
A
#
# COMPACT_ATOMS: atom_id res chain seq x y z
N MET A 1 -34.69 14.89 -0.56
CA MET A 1 -33.79 14.16 0.35
C MET A 1 -32.99 13.19 -0.50
N GLY A 2 -31.69 13.40 -0.69
CA GLY A 2 -30.86 12.50 -1.52
C GLY A 2 -30.50 11.23 -0.76
N LYS A 3 -30.47 10.07 -1.43
CA LYS A 3 -29.91 8.84 -0.85
C LYS A 3 -28.38 8.90 -0.97
N LEU A 4 -27.69 8.76 0.15
CA LEU A 4 -26.24 8.52 0.16
C LEU A 4 -26.00 7.04 -0.12
N VAL A 5 -25.15 6.73 -1.08
CA VAL A 5 -24.68 5.36 -1.35
C VAL A 5 -23.20 5.33 -0.99
N GLU A 6 -22.83 4.40 -0.12
CA GLU A 6 -21.43 4.17 0.28
C GLU A 6 -21.04 2.72 0.01
N LEU A 7 -19.73 2.50 -0.14
CA LEU A 7 -19.16 1.16 -0.29
C LEU A 7 -19.11 0.48 1.09
N ASP A 8 -19.87 -0.60 1.27
CA ASP A 8 -19.87 -1.37 2.53
C ASP A 8 -18.59 -2.20 2.72
N ARG A 9 -18.11 -2.90 1.68
CA ARG A 9 -16.90 -3.72 1.77
C ARG A 9 -16.29 -4.02 0.40
N PHE A 10 -14.97 -4.13 0.35
CA PHE A 10 -14.27 -4.83 -0.73
C PHE A 10 -13.27 -5.85 -0.18
N ILE A 11 -13.00 -6.89 -0.97
CA ILE A 11 -11.97 -7.90 -0.72
C ILE A 11 -11.22 -8.10 -2.04
N LEU A 12 -9.89 -8.09 -1.98
CA LEU A 12 -9.02 -8.42 -3.10
C LEU A 12 -8.74 -9.92 -3.06
N ILE A 13 -9.22 -10.62 -4.08
CA ILE A 13 -8.93 -12.04 -4.28
C ILE A 13 -7.79 -12.11 -5.30
N PRO A 14 -6.63 -12.69 -4.94
CA PRO A 14 -5.51 -12.80 -5.88
C PRO A 14 -5.90 -13.71 -7.03
N GLY A 15 -5.80 -13.20 -8.26
CA GLY A 15 -5.94 -13.97 -9.49
C GLY A 15 -4.61 -14.49 -10.01
N GLU A 16 -4.65 -15.37 -11.01
CA GLU A 16 -3.45 -15.96 -11.64
C GLU A 16 -2.56 -14.89 -12.31
N ASP A 17 -3.16 -13.83 -12.83
CA ASP A 17 -2.47 -12.73 -13.53
C ASP A 17 -2.02 -11.60 -12.58
N ILE A 18 -1.87 -11.88 -11.28
CA ILE A 18 -1.38 -10.85 -10.35
C ILE A 18 0.07 -10.52 -10.67
N LEU A 19 0.30 -9.30 -11.13
CA LEU A 19 1.64 -8.79 -11.39
C LEU A 19 2.38 -8.59 -10.06
N GLN A 20 3.50 -9.27 -9.92
CA GLN A 20 4.38 -9.20 -8.75
C GLN A 20 5.71 -8.55 -9.13
N GLU A 21 6.24 -7.72 -8.23
CA GLU A 21 7.54 -7.08 -8.38
C GLU A 21 8.28 -7.16 -7.04
N THR A 22 9.60 -7.33 -7.11
CA THR A 22 10.47 -7.07 -5.96
C THR A 22 10.51 -5.56 -5.68
N ILE A 23 10.98 -5.15 -4.50
CA ILE A 23 11.16 -3.73 -4.18
C ILE A 23 12.09 -3.03 -5.16
N ASP A 24 13.13 -3.71 -5.64
CA ASP A 24 14.05 -3.16 -6.63
C ASP A 24 13.41 -2.96 -8.00
N GLN A 25 12.57 -3.91 -8.44
CA GLN A 25 11.81 -3.78 -9.67
C GLN A 25 10.79 -2.64 -9.55
N ALA A 26 10.01 -2.63 -8.47
CA ALA A 26 8.93 -1.66 -8.27
C ALA A 26 9.43 -0.21 -8.14
N LEU A 27 10.61 0.01 -7.54
CA LEU A 27 11.22 1.34 -7.36
C LEU A 27 12.21 1.73 -8.48
N GLY A 28 12.60 0.77 -9.32
CA GLY A 28 13.52 0.96 -10.43
C GLY A 28 12.90 1.68 -11.63
N PRO A 29 13.70 1.92 -12.69
CA PRO A 29 13.20 2.52 -13.92
C PRO A 29 12.10 1.65 -14.56
N GLY A 30 10.91 2.21 -14.75
CA GLY A 30 9.75 1.50 -15.30
C GLY A 30 8.95 0.67 -14.29
N GLY A 31 9.35 0.64 -13.02
CA GLY A 31 8.60 -0.02 -11.96
C GLY A 31 7.26 0.66 -11.69
N ARG A 32 6.22 -0.11 -11.39
CA ARG A 32 4.85 0.44 -11.23
C ARG A 32 4.74 1.38 -10.04
N LEU A 33 5.36 1.05 -8.91
CA LEU A 33 5.36 1.92 -7.73
C LEU A 33 6.12 3.23 -8.01
N ARG A 34 7.25 3.16 -8.72
CA ARG A 34 7.99 4.35 -9.16
C ARG A 34 7.12 5.25 -10.04
N ALA A 35 6.43 4.68 -11.04
CA ALA A 35 5.54 5.41 -11.92
C ALA A 35 4.43 6.12 -11.13
N GLU A 36 3.78 5.43 -10.20
CA GLU A 36 2.74 6.01 -9.35
C GLU A 36 3.28 7.16 -8.49
N LEU A 37 4.40 6.96 -7.80
CA LEU A 37 5.02 7.98 -6.95
C LEU A 37 5.38 9.26 -7.73
N THR A 38 5.76 9.15 -9.01
CA THR A 38 6.08 10.33 -9.84
C THR A 38 4.86 11.18 -10.19
N THR A 39 3.64 10.66 -10.08
CA THR A 39 2.41 11.44 -10.29
C THR A 39 2.11 12.38 -9.12
N HIS A 40 2.65 12.09 -7.93
CA HIS A 40 2.45 12.88 -6.71
C HIS A 40 3.57 13.93 -6.56
N GLN A 41 3.38 15.10 -7.19
CA GLN A 41 4.36 16.21 -7.15
C GLN A 41 4.61 16.75 -5.73
N ASN A 42 3.60 16.69 -4.86
CA ASN A 42 3.71 17.07 -3.46
C ASN A 42 4.17 15.86 -2.65
N ARG A 43 5.44 15.85 -2.24
CA ARG A 43 6.09 14.74 -1.53
C ARG A 43 5.53 14.45 -0.13
N ASN A 44 4.53 15.20 0.36
CA ASN A 44 3.93 14.99 1.68
C ASN A 44 2.81 13.93 1.66
N VAL A 45 3.00 12.84 0.90
CA VAL A 45 2.06 11.73 0.79
C VAL A 45 2.51 10.58 1.68
N THR A 46 1.56 9.99 2.40
CA THR A 46 1.77 8.75 3.14
C THR A 46 1.40 7.56 2.28
N VAL A 47 2.37 6.67 2.01
CA VAL A 47 2.15 5.38 1.39
C VAL A 47 1.68 4.40 2.45
N THR A 48 0.41 3.97 2.37
CA THR A 48 -0.09 2.86 3.20
C THR A 48 0.25 1.53 2.54
N VAL A 49 0.87 0.63 3.29
CA VAL A 49 1.30 -0.69 2.79
C VAL A 49 0.63 -1.77 3.63
N TRP A 50 -0.16 -2.65 3.01
CA TRP A 50 -0.59 -3.90 3.66
C TRP A 50 0.57 -4.89 3.69
N VAL A 51 0.88 -5.44 4.86
CA VAL A 51 2.08 -6.25 5.06
C VAL A 51 1.73 -7.52 5.82
N TYR A 52 1.99 -8.68 5.22
CA TYR A 52 1.94 -9.96 5.91
C TYR A 52 3.17 -10.16 6.82
N PRO A 53 3.11 -11.03 7.83
CA PRO A 53 4.16 -11.08 8.86
C PRO A 53 5.54 -11.48 8.35
N ASP A 54 5.59 -12.28 7.27
CA ASP A 54 6.82 -12.69 6.59
C ASP A 54 7.48 -11.56 5.77
N SER A 55 6.77 -10.46 5.56
CA SER A 55 7.15 -9.37 4.67
C SER A 55 7.57 -8.09 5.42
N PHE A 56 7.67 -8.12 6.75
CA PHE A 56 8.05 -6.94 7.54
C PHE A 56 9.44 -6.40 7.21
N GLN A 57 10.40 -7.27 6.90
CA GLN A 57 11.74 -6.83 6.48
C GLN A 57 11.68 -6.09 5.13
N VAL A 58 10.86 -6.58 4.21
CA VAL A 58 10.62 -5.94 2.90
C VAL A 58 9.98 -4.55 3.09
N PHE A 59 9.02 -4.44 4.01
CA PHE A 59 8.42 -3.15 4.36
C PHE A 59 9.43 -2.17 4.98
N ARG A 60 10.34 -2.64 5.84
CA ARG A 60 11.42 -1.80 6.38
C ARG A 60 12.31 -1.24 5.27
N THR A 61 12.75 -2.08 4.33
CA THR A 61 13.54 -1.64 3.17
C THR A 61 12.78 -0.64 2.30
N LEU A 62 11.47 -0.86 2.09
CA LEU A 62 10.64 0.11 1.37
C LEU A 62 10.62 1.47 2.07
N LYS A 63 10.37 1.50 3.38
CA LYS A 63 10.37 2.75 4.18
C LYS A 63 11.71 3.47 4.10
N GLU A 64 12.82 2.75 4.24
CA GLU A 64 14.18 3.31 4.18
C GLU A 64 14.48 3.94 2.81
N ARG A 65 13.97 3.38 1.71
CA ARG A 65 14.17 3.92 0.37
C ARG A 65 13.27 5.11 0.05
N LEU A 66 12.05 5.11 0.57
CA LEU A 66 11.06 6.15 0.30
C LEU A 66 11.25 7.41 1.18
N PHE A 67 11.78 7.25 2.39
CA PHE A 67 11.95 8.37 3.33
C PHE A 67 12.88 9.49 2.81
N PRO A 68 14.07 9.23 2.24
CA PRO A 68 14.93 10.26 1.66
C PRO A 68 14.28 11.01 0.49
N GLU A 69 13.29 10.40 -0.17
CA GLU A 69 12.54 11.01 -1.26
C GLU A 69 11.35 11.85 -0.76
N GLY A 70 11.13 11.91 0.57
CA GLY A 70 10.10 12.72 1.22
C GLY A 70 8.80 11.97 1.51
N PHE A 71 8.66 10.73 1.07
CA PHE A 71 7.44 9.94 1.29
C PHE A 71 7.45 9.30 2.68
N LEU A 72 6.33 9.38 3.38
CA LEU A 72 6.10 8.64 4.62
C LEU A 72 5.49 7.28 4.30
N CYS A 73 5.72 6.29 5.17
CA CYS A 73 5.13 4.96 5.04
C CYS A 73 4.37 4.57 6.30
N ALA A 74 3.16 4.04 6.13
CA ALA A 74 2.35 3.47 7.20
C ALA A 74 2.10 1.99 6.93
N ALA A 75 2.38 1.13 7.91
CA ALA A 75 2.07 -0.29 7.80
C ALA A 75 0.60 -0.57 8.13
N ARG A 76 0.04 -1.56 7.44
CA ARG A 76 -1.22 -2.24 7.75
C ARG A 76 -0.91 -3.73 7.88
N PRO A 77 -0.47 -4.17 9.07
CA PRO A 77 -0.16 -5.57 9.28
C PRO A 77 -1.42 -6.42 9.11
N LEU A 78 -1.30 -7.50 8.35
CA LEU A 78 -2.35 -8.50 8.18
C LEU A 78 -1.93 -9.82 8.82
N PRO A 79 -2.86 -10.59 9.40
CA PRO A 79 -2.59 -11.99 9.73
C PRO A 79 -2.33 -12.81 8.46
N PHE A 80 -1.65 -13.95 8.61
CA PHE A 80 -1.51 -14.91 7.52
C PHE A 80 -2.87 -15.37 7.00
N ASP A 81 -2.92 -15.69 5.71
CA ASP A 81 -4.08 -16.25 5.01
C ASP A 81 -5.35 -15.38 5.01
N ILE A 82 -5.25 -14.12 5.45
CA ILE A 82 -6.34 -13.15 5.38
C ILE A 82 -6.21 -12.32 4.11
N PRO A 83 -7.22 -12.28 3.23
CA PRO A 83 -7.17 -11.46 2.03
C PRO A 83 -7.16 -9.97 2.40
N ILE A 84 -6.56 -9.15 1.53
CA ILE A 84 -6.60 -7.69 1.67
C ILE A 84 -8.04 -7.23 1.44
N GLY A 85 -8.55 -6.37 2.32
CA GLY A 85 -9.88 -5.79 2.15
C GLY A 85 -10.05 -4.52 2.98
N ALA A 86 -11.14 -3.80 2.74
CA ALA A 86 -11.53 -2.67 3.57
C ALA A 86 -13.05 -2.55 3.70
N SER A 87 -13.48 -1.87 4.76
CA SER A 87 -14.87 -1.47 5.03
C SER A 87 -14.90 -0.12 5.76
N PRO A 88 -16.03 0.60 5.78
CA PRO A 88 -16.22 1.82 6.56
C PRO A 88 -16.03 1.64 8.07
N HIS A 89 -16.16 0.40 8.57
CA HIS A 89 -15.98 0.04 9.98
C HIS A 89 -14.54 -0.37 10.34
N GLY A 90 -13.57 -0.19 9.42
CA GLY A 90 -12.16 -0.46 9.68
C GLY A 90 -11.46 0.61 10.54
N SER A 91 -10.17 0.43 10.78
CA SER A 91 -9.31 1.44 11.43
C SER A 91 -8.60 2.32 10.40
N SER A 92 -8.11 3.50 10.79
CA SER A 92 -7.28 4.38 9.94
C SER A 92 -5.80 3.98 9.98
N SER A 93 -5.04 4.31 8.93
CA SER A 93 -3.59 4.09 8.86
C SER A 93 -2.94 5.31 9.49
N THR A 94 -1.93 5.13 10.32
CA THR A 94 -1.14 6.25 10.84
C THR A 94 0.32 6.05 10.44
N ALA A 95 0.88 7.01 9.71
CA ALA A 95 2.32 7.08 9.53
C ALA A 95 2.99 7.59 10.80
N GLN A 96 4.17 7.05 11.09
CA GLN A 96 5.08 7.51 12.14
C GLN A 96 6.47 7.75 11.57
#